data_AF-A0A6I1W4U1-F1
#
_entry.id   AF-A0A6I1W4U1-F1
#
_cell.length_a   1.000
_cell.length_b   1.000
_cell.length_c   1.000
_cell.angle_alpha   90.00
_cell.angle_beta   90.00
_cell.angle_gamma   90.00
#
_symmetry.space_group_name_H-M   'P 1'
#
loop_
_entity.id
_entity.type
_entity.pdbx_description
1 polymer ?
#
loop_
_entity_poly.entity_id
_entity_poly.type
_entity_poly.pdbx_seq_one_letter_code
_entity_poly.pdbx_strand_id
1 'polypeptide(L)' 'DVVRMLALGAKGCLLGRSSAYALAADGQHGVENLLDIFSKEMRVAMTLTGVTSIDQIDRSTLTQGDY' A
#
# COMPACT_ATOMS: atom_id res chain seq x y z
N ASP A 1 1.50 4.00 3.18
CA ASP A 1 2.39 4.61 2.16
C ASP A 1 2.03 4.37 0.71
N VAL A 2 1.75 3.12 0.29
CA VAL A 2 1.44 2.82 -1.13
C VAL A 2 0.33 3.72 -1.66
N VAL A 3 -0.81 3.82 -0.96
CA VAL A 3 -1.94 4.68 -1.36
C VAL A 3 -1.54 6.16 -1.50
N ARG A 4 -0.70 6.68 -0.58
CA ARG A 4 -0.19 8.05 -0.65
C ARG A 4 0.65 8.27 -1.91
N MET A 5 1.53 7.32 -2.23
CA MET A 5 2.39 7.42 -3.42
C MET A 5 1.58 7.31 -4.71
N LEU A 6 0.57 6.43 -4.76
CA LEU A 6 -0.37 6.36 -5.87
C LEU A 6 -1.11 7.70 -6.05
N ALA A 7 -1.61 8.30 -4.96
CA ALA A 7 -2.27 9.60 -4.97
C ALA A 7 -1.36 10.75 -5.46
N LEU A 8 -0.04 10.62 -5.28
CA LEU A 8 0.96 11.55 -5.79
C LEU A 8 1.35 11.29 -7.26
N GLY A 9 0.80 10.26 -7.90
CA GLY A 9 0.99 9.93 -9.31
C GLY A 9 1.92 8.76 -9.59
N ALA A 10 2.34 7.99 -8.58
CA ALA A 10 3.08 6.76 -8.81
C ALA A 10 2.20 5.71 -9.52
N LYS A 11 2.78 4.94 -10.44
CA LYS A 11 2.07 3.80 -11.07
C LYS A 11 2.15 2.50 -10.26
N GLY A 12 2.99 2.49 -9.22
CA GLY A 12 3.24 1.33 -8.38
C GLY A 12 4.38 1.63 -7.38
N CYS A 13 4.50 0.77 -6.37
CA CYS A 13 5.54 0.85 -5.35
C CYS A 13 6.28 -0.49 -5.26
N LEU A 14 7.61 -0.46 -5.19
CA LEU A 14 8.43 -1.66 -5.01
C LEU A 14 8.69 -1.93 -3.52
N LEU A 15 8.63 -3.21 -3.14
CA LEU A 15 8.98 -3.66 -1.80
C LEU A 15 10.43 -4.12 -1.77
N GLY A 16 11.24 -3.51 -0.91
CA GLY A 16 12.66 -3.83 -0.77
C GLY A 16 12.92 -4.82 0.37
N ARG A 17 13.53 -4.32 1.45
CA ARG A 17 13.96 -5.14 2.59
C ARG A 17 12.84 -5.94 3.25
N SER A 18 11.61 -5.42 3.27
CA SER A 18 10.46 -6.10 3.86
C SER A 18 10.23 -7.48 3.23
N SER A 19 10.35 -7.59 1.91
CA SER A 19 10.23 -8.87 1.19
C SER A 19 11.36 -9.84 1.55
N ALA A 20 12.59 -9.35 1.70
CA ALA A 20 13.72 -10.18 2.11
C ALA A 20 13.58 -10.68 3.56
N TYR A 21 13.09 -9.84 4.48
CA TYR A 21 12.87 -10.23 5.87
C TYR A 21 11.72 -11.22 6.01
N ALA A 22 10.63 -11.01 5.27
CA ALA A 22 9.51 -11.94 5.23
C ALA A 22 9.95 -13.32 4.70
N LEU A 23 10.76 -13.33 3.63
CA LEU A 23 11.35 -14.55 3.08
C LEU A 23 12.25 -15.25 4.10
N ALA A 24 13.08 -14.52 4.83
CA ALA A 24 13.95 -15.08 5.85
C ALA A 24 13.17 -15.62 7.07
N ALA A 25 12.00 -15.04 7.36
CA ALA A 25 11.19 -15.42 8.51
C ALA A 25 10.40 -16.72 8.30
N ASP A 26 9.75 -16.88 7.15
CA ASP A 26 8.88 -18.04 6.87
C ASP A 26 8.80 -18.40 5.38
N GLY A 27 9.91 -18.22 4.65
CA GLY A 27 10.00 -18.59 3.24
C GLY A 27 8.92 -17.93 2.37
N GLN A 28 8.34 -18.72 1.47
CA GLN A 28 7.27 -18.26 0.59
C GLN A 28 6.03 -17.77 1.36
N HIS A 29 5.60 -18.51 2.39
CA HIS A 29 4.43 -18.13 3.19
C HIS A 29 4.61 -16.78 3.88
N GLY A 30 5.83 -16.48 4.35
CA GLY A 30 6.15 -15.17 4.91
C GLY A 30 5.93 -14.04 3.89
N VAL A 31 6.38 -14.23 2.65
CA VAL A 31 6.19 -13.24 1.57
C VAL A 31 4.73 -13.11 1.17
N GLU A 32 3.98 -14.21 1.09
CA GLU A 32 2.55 -14.19 0.81
C GLU A 32 1.77 -13.43 1.89
N ASN A 33 2.04 -13.72 3.17
CA ASN A 33 1.45 -13.02 4.29
C ASN A 33 1.79 -11.52 4.28
N LEU A 34 3.03 -11.15 3.94
CA LEU A 34 3.42 -9.75 3.77
C LEU A 34 2.55 -9.06 2.70
N LEU A 35 2.41 -9.67 1.53
CA LEU A 35 1.60 -9.11 0.44
C LEU A 35 0.12 -9.00 0.83
N ASP A 36 -0.41 -9.97 1.56
CA ASP A 36 -1.77 -9.94 2.10
C ASP A 36 -1.99 -8.80 3.09
N ILE A 37 -1.02 -8.53 3.96
CA ILE A 37 -1.07 -7.38 4.88
C ILE A 37 -1.12 -6.08 4.09
N PHE A 38 -0.22 -5.88 3.11
CA PHE A 38 -0.24 -4.69 2.25
C PHE A 38 -1.58 -4.53 1.53
N SER A 39 -2.13 -5.61 0.98
CA SER A 39 -3.43 -5.61 0.30
C SER A 39 -4.58 -5.22 1.25
N LYS A 40 -4.60 -5.76 2.47
CA LYS A 40 -5.60 -5.43 3.50
C LYS A 40 -5.50 -3.96 3.92
N GLU A 41 -4.30 -3.46 4.19
CA GLU A 41 -4.10 -2.04 4.55
C GLU A 41 -4.52 -1.10 3.42
N MET A 42 -4.22 -1.44 2.17
CA MET A 42 -4.69 -0.68 1.02
C MET A 42 -6.22 -0.65 0.95
N ARG A 43 -6.90 -1.79 1.15
CA ARG A 43 -8.37 -1.84 1.19
C ARG A 43 -8.95 -1.00 2.34
N VAL A 44 -8.34 -1.03 3.52
CA VAL A 44 -8.75 -0.20 4.65
C VAL A 44 -8.64 1.28 4.30
N ALA A 45 -7.49 1.72 3.77
CA ALA A 45 -7.30 3.11 3.36
C ALA A 45 -8.33 3.51 2.29
N MET A 46 -8.52 2.69 1.26
CA MET A 46 -9.51 2.93 0.20
C MET A 46 -10.94 3.07 0.74
N THR A 47 -11.31 2.20 1.68
CA THR A 47 -12.62 2.23 2.35
C THR A 47 -12.81 3.54 3.11
N LEU A 48 -11.80 3.95 3.88
CA LEU A 48 -11.84 5.18 4.68
C LEU A 48 -11.85 6.46 3.83
N THR A 49 -11.30 6.41 2.62
CA THR A 49 -11.27 7.54 1.70
C THR A 49 -12.38 7.48 0.63
N GLY A 50 -13.29 6.51 0.72
CA GLY A 50 -14.44 6.40 -0.17
C GLY A 50 -14.12 6.02 -1.61
N VAL A 51 -12.93 5.45 -1.88
CA VAL A 51 -12.52 4.99 -3.21
C VAL A 51 -12.73 3.50 -3.35
N THR A 52 -13.25 3.07 -4.49
CA THR A 52 -13.62 1.66 -4.74
C THR A 52 -12.67 0.95 -5.68
N SER A 53 -11.82 1.71 -6.37
CA SER A 53 -10.81 1.19 -7.28
C SER A 53 -9.52 1.99 -7.19
N ILE A 54 -8.39 1.35 -7.50
CA ILE A 54 -7.05 1.95 -7.40
C ILE A 54 -6.84 3.12 -8.37
N ASP A 55 -7.53 3.12 -9.51
CA ASP A 55 -7.50 4.22 -10.50
C ASP A 55 -8.22 5.48 -10.03
N GLN A 56 -9.02 5.40 -8.96
CA GLN A 56 -9.67 6.54 -8.33
C GLN A 56 -8.79 7.20 -7.27
N ILE A 57 -7.62 6.63 -6.96
CA ILE A 57 -6.70 7.20 -5.99
C ILE A 57 -5.94 8.34 -6.66
N ASP A 58 -6.23 9.57 -6.23
CA ASP A 58 -5.61 10.78 -6.75
C ASP A 58 -5.31 11.81 -5.64
N ARG A 59 -4.88 13.00 -6.02
CA ARG A 59 -4.52 14.07 -5.06
C ARG A 59 -5.66 14.49 -4.14
N SER A 60 -6.93 14.28 -4.50
CA SER A 60 -8.08 14.57 -3.62
C SER A 60 -8.16 13.65 -2.41
N THR A 61 -7.49 12.48 -2.47
CA THR A 61 -7.37 11.52 -1.36
C THR A 61 -6.42 12.02 -0.27
N LEU A 62 -5.61 13.04 -0.55
CA LEU A 62 -4.62 13.58 0.38
C LEU A 62 -5.16 14.81 1.11
N THR A 63 -4.92 14.88 2.41
CA THR A 63 -5.05 16.13 3.15
C THR A 63 -3.74 16.92 3.10
N GLN A 64 -3.83 18.25 3.13
CA GLN A 64 -2.64 19.08 3.35
C GLN A 64 -2.25 18.95 4.82
N GLY A 65 -1.02 18.51 5.07
CA GLY A 65 -0.45 18.46 6.41
C GLY A 65 0.58 19.57 6.56
N ASP A 66 0.32 20.53 7.44
CA ASP A 66 1.25 21.59 7.83
C ASP A 66 2.16 21.16 9.00
N TYR A 67 2.53 19.87 9.06
CA TYR A 67 3.40 19.29 10.09
C TYR A 67 4.78 18.95 9.52
#